data_AF-A0AAD1CG28-F1
#
_entry.id   AF-A0AAD1CG28-F1
#
_cell.length_a   1.000
_cell.length_b   1.000
_cell.length_c   1.000
_cell.angle_alpha   90.00
_cell.angle_beta   90.00
_cell.angle_gamma   90.00
#
_symmetry.space_group_name_H-M   'P 1'
#
loop_
_entity.id
_entity.type
_entity.pdbx_description
1 polymer ?
#
loop_
_entity_poly.entity_id
_entity_poly.type
_entity_poly.pdbx_seq_one_letter_code
_entity_poly.pdbx_strand_id
1 'polypeptide(L)'
;MNFTINKSIGVTTHLETNPYSGRALIQKHADRELWVNRSPTPLTTEEMDFVFGLPYARIPHPRYGKAKIPAYDMIKTSVNIMRGCFGGCSFCSITEHEGRIIQNRSKESILNELEEIRDKVPGFTGTISDLGGPTANMYRLGCSDPKAEANCRRPSCIFPEICKKLNTDHKHTIDLYRQARNLKGIKKILIASGVRYDLAVESPEYVRELVTHHVGGYLKIAPEHTEKGTLDLMMKPGIGTYYRFKEMFEKYSKEAGKKQYLIPYFISAHPGSTDDDMLNLALWLKENNFECDQVQNFYPSPMCNATTMYHSDTNPLKKVKYKGRDDLFVAKGERQRRLHKALLRYHDPANWALIRQALVSMGKKHLIGNRPGCLVPPEGAEESVTTLAQKRGSGRHAAKRFATKHPNQPDIRKDGKRGNGGNGANNSNDNGNNNRPGQRDNQNRNGRPNNNGNNKPAGNRNGNKPAQGQGRNKPAGQKPTSKFSGKPKNKR
;
A
#
# COMPACT_ATOMS: atom_id res chain seq x y z
N MET A 1 11.01 -1.79 -37.56
CA MET A 1 10.62 -1.90 -36.14
C MET A 1 11.25 -3.16 -35.58
N ASN A 2 12.06 -3.04 -34.52
CA ASN A 2 12.72 -4.20 -33.90
C ASN A 2 11.79 -4.85 -32.86
N PHE A 3 11.15 -5.96 -33.23
CA PHE A 3 10.26 -6.71 -32.34
C PHE A 3 11.03 -7.81 -31.59
N THR A 4 10.72 -8.00 -30.31
CA THR A 4 11.19 -9.16 -29.56
C THR A 4 10.14 -10.27 -29.65
N ILE A 5 10.20 -11.06 -30.73
CA ILE A 5 9.38 -12.26 -30.93
C ILE A 5 10.16 -13.42 -30.28
N ASN A 6 9.65 -14.02 -29.19
CA ASN A 6 10.06 -15.32 -28.58
C ASN A 6 10.24 -15.34 -27.05
N LYS A 7 10.00 -14.24 -26.32
CA LYS A 7 9.95 -14.28 -24.84
C LYS A 7 8.56 -13.86 -24.38
N SER A 8 8.00 -14.54 -23.37
CA SER A 8 6.73 -14.12 -22.78
C SER A 8 6.83 -12.67 -22.32
N ILE A 9 5.76 -11.89 -22.53
CA ILE A 9 5.72 -10.47 -22.17
C ILE A 9 6.09 -10.27 -20.70
N GLY A 10 5.63 -11.14 -19.81
CA GLY A 10 5.95 -11.07 -18.38
C GLY A 10 7.45 -11.17 -18.05
N VAL A 11 8.28 -11.79 -18.91
CA VAL A 11 9.73 -11.91 -18.71
C VAL A 11 10.49 -10.71 -19.31
N THR A 12 9.86 -9.94 -20.19
CA THR A 12 10.55 -8.87 -20.95
C THR A 12 10.05 -7.47 -20.60
N THR A 13 8.83 -7.33 -20.07
CA THR A 13 8.18 -6.03 -19.83
C THR A 13 9.07 -5.09 -19.00
N HIS A 14 9.69 -5.59 -17.93
CA HIS A 14 10.54 -4.77 -17.06
C HIS A 14 11.76 -4.14 -17.76
N LEU A 15 12.19 -4.67 -18.92
CA LEU A 15 13.28 -4.11 -19.72
C LEU A 15 12.82 -3.02 -20.69
N GLU A 16 11.52 -2.98 -20.98
CA GLU A 16 10.92 -2.10 -22.00
C GLU A 16 10.05 -0.99 -21.38
N THR A 17 10.13 -0.78 -20.05
CA THR A 17 9.39 0.27 -19.34
C THR A 17 9.98 1.67 -19.49
N ASN A 18 11.20 1.81 -20.02
CA ASN A 18 11.82 3.11 -20.28
C ASN A 18 11.23 3.75 -21.55
N PRO A 19 10.61 4.94 -21.50
CA PRO A 19 9.97 5.55 -22.67
C PRO A 19 10.94 5.89 -23.81
N TYR A 20 12.24 6.09 -23.51
CA TYR A 20 13.23 6.50 -24.49
C TYR A 20 13.89 5.32 -25.23
N SER A 21 14.12 4.20 -24.55
CA SER A 21 14.81 3.01 -25.09
C SER A 21 13.97 1.74 -25.11
N GLY A 22 12.75 1.81 -24.60
CA GLY A 22 11.77 0.73 -24.58
C GLY A 22 11.17 0.49 -25.96
N ARG A 23 10.90 -0.79 -26.25
CA ARG A 23 10.31 -1.25 -27.50
C ARG A 23 8.86 -1.66 -27.25
N ALA A 24 8.04 -1.54 -28.30
CA ALA A 24 6.74 -2.21 -28.28
C ALA A 24 6.96 -3.72 -28.20
N LEU A 25 6.12 -4.40 -27.44
CA LEU A 25 6.14 -5.86 -27.33
C LEU A 25 4.94 -6.44 -28.06
N ILE A 26 5.17 -7.55 -28.75
CA ILE A 26 4.11 -8.34 -29.38
C ILE A 26 4.21 -9.77 -28.90
N GLN A 27 3.10 -10.33 -28.45
CA GLN A 27 3.01 -11.74 -28.08
C GLN A 27 1.85 -12.39 -28.81
N LYS A 28 2.17 -13.40 -29.61
CA LYS A 28 1.16 -14.28 -30.17
C LYS A 28 0.54 -15.12 -29.05
N HIS A 29 -0.78 -15.15 -28.99
CA HIS A 29 -1.57 -15.95 -28.08
C HIS A 29 -2.69 -16.64 -28.87
N ALA A 30 -2.46 -17.92 -29.20
CA ALA A 30 -3.31 -18.69 -30.12
C ALA A 30 -3.49 -17.97 -31.48
N ASP A 31 -4.72 -17.57 -31.79
CA ASP A 31 -5.15 -16.88 -33.00
C ASP A 31 -5.10 -15.34 -32.89
N ARG A 32 -4.68 -14.80 -31.73
CA ARG A 32 -4.59 -13.35 -31.46
C ARG A 32 -3.16 -12.91 -31.17
N GLU A 33 -2.94 -11.61 -31.31
CA GLU A 33 -1.68 -10.96 -30.92
C GLU A 33 -1.97 -9.91 -29.86
N LEU A 34 -1.28 -10.00 -28.72
CA LEU A 34 -1.27 -8.97 -27.70
C LEU A 34 -0.17 -7.97 -28.04
N TRP A 35 -0.58 -6.73 -28.33
CA TRP A 35 0.32 -5.62 -28.55
C TRP A 35 0.43 -4.75 -27.29
N VAL A 36 1.64 -4.60 -26.77
CA VAL A 36 1.95 -3.70 -25.66
C VAL A 36 2.68 -2.49 -26.24
N ASN A 37 2.03 -1.34 -26.13
CA ASN A 37 2.61 -0.08 -26.55
C ASN A 37 3.88 0.26 -25.75
N ARG A 38 4.77 1.03 -26.36
CA ARG A 38 5.88 1.65 -25.62
C ARG A 38 5.33 2.51 -24.49
N SER A 39 6.07 2.60 -23.39
CA SER A 39 5.75 3.55 -22.33
C SER A 39 5.63 4.96 -22.93
N PRO A 40 4.59 5.73 -22.57
CA PRO A 40 4.45 7.10 -23.01
C PRO A 40 5.57 7.98 -22.44
N THR A 41 5.91 9.04 -23.16
CA THR A 41 6.80 10.08 -22.62
C THR A 41 6.17 10.66 -21.35
N PRO A 42 6.93 10.79 -20.24
CA PRO A 42 6.40 11.35 -19.01
C PRO A 42 6.02 12.83 -19.19
N LEU A 43 5.00 13.29 -18.46
CA LEU A 43 4.59 14.69 -18.50
C LEU A 43 5.70 15.60 -17.97
N THR A 44 5.82 16.80 -18.56
CA THR A 44 6.68 17.86 -18.01
C THR A 44 6.10 18.42 -16.71
N THR A 45 6.89 19.26 -16.03
CA THR A 45 6.41 19.91 -14.79
C THR A 45 5.21 20.81 -15.08
N GLU A 46 5.23 21.53 -16.19
CA GLU A 46 4.16 22.44 -16.62
C GLU A 46 2.88 21.67 -16.96
N GLU A 47 3.01 20.52 -17.65
CA GLU A 47 1.88 19.63 -17.94
C GLU A 47 1.30 19.01 -16.66
N MET A 48 2.16 18.60 -15.73
CA MET A 48 1.73 18.14 -14.40
C MET A 48 0.98 19.24 -13.66
N ASP A 49 1.50 20.45 -13.65
CA ASP A 49 0.87 21.59 -12.98
C ASP A 49 -0.46 21.96 -13.61
N PHE A 50 -0.58 21.89 -14.94
CA PHE A 50 -1.85 22.07 -15.63
C PHE A 50 -2.90 21.05 -15.16
N VAL A 51 -2.55 19.76 -15.10
CA VAL A 51 -3.48 18.69 -14.69
C VAL A 51 -3.93 18.86 -13.24
N PHE A 52 -3.01 19.22 -12.34
CA PHE A 52 -3.32 19.41 -10.92
C PHE A 52 -3.93 20.78 -10.60
N GLY A 53 -3.77 21.77 -11.48
CA GLY A 53 -4.30 23.12 -11.37
C GLY A 53 -5.69 23.33 -12.00
N LEU A 54 -6.33 22.28 -12.55
CA LEU A 54 -7.72 22.37 -13.01
C LEU A 54 -8.65 22.80 -11.85
N PRO A 55 -9.78 23.48 -12.12
CA PRO A 55 -10.65 24.06 -11.10
C PRO A 55 -11.49 23.01 -10.35
N TYR A 56 -10.82 22.18 -9.54
CA TYR A 56 -11.48 21.13 -8.77
C TYR A 56 -12.37 21.73 -7.67
N ALA A 57 -13.60 21.23 -7.57
CA ALA A 57 -14.58 21.72 -6.58
C ALA A 57 -14.20 21.37 -5.12
N ARG A 58 -13.25 20.43 -4.92
CA ARG A 58 -12.80 19.94 -3.60
C ARG A 58 -13.91 19.41 -2.69
N ILE A 59 -15.04 19.03 -3.28
CA ILE A 59 -16.19 18.39 -2.62
C ILE A 59 -16.70 17.21 -3.46
N PRO A 60 -17.45 16.27 -2.87
CA PRO A 60 -18.11 15.20 -3.62
C PRO A 60 -19.05 15.73 -4.69
N HIS A 61 -19.20 14.97 -5.78
CA HIS A 61 -20.14 15.31 -6.84
C HIS A 61 -21.58 15.40 -6.29
N PRO A 62 -22.38 16.43 -6.64
CA PRO A 62 -23.71 16.66 -6.06
C PRO A 62 -24.68 15.47 -6.14
N ARG A 63 -24.54 14.61 -7.17
CA ARG A 63 -25.29 13.35 -7.32
C ARG A 63 -25.25 12.44 -6.08
N TYR A 64 -24.18 12.50 -5.28
CA TYR A 64 -24.09 11.70 -4.05
C TYR A 64 -24.94 12.23 -2.90
N GLY A 65 -25.47 13.46 -2.99
CA GLY A 65 -26.32 14.07 -1.96
C GLY A 65 -25.69 14.02 -0.57
N LYS A 66 -26.36 13.35 0.37
CA LYS A 66 -25.90 13.17 1.76
C LYS A 66 -25.11 11.87 1.99
N ALA A 67 -24.81 11.10 0.93
CA ALA A 67 -24.09 9.85 1.06
C ALA A 67 -22.66 10.11 1.53
N LYS A 68 -22.23 9.34 2.54
CA LYS A 68 -20.84 9.35 2.98
C LYS A 68 -20.00 8.61 1.95
N ILE A 69 -18.90 9.23 1.50
CA ILE A 69 -17.93 8.62 0.60
C ILE A 69 -16.62 8.39 1.38
N PRO A 70 -16.36 7.16 1.87
CA PRO A 70 -15.18 6.89 2.68
C PRO A 70 -13.86 7.27 2.01
N ALA A 71 -13.76 7.08 0.68
CA ALA A 71 -12.57 7.44 -0.08
C ALA A 71 -12.31 8.96 -0.06
N TYR A 72 -13.36 9.79 -0.22
CA TYR A 72 -13.23 11.24 -0.13
C TYR A 72 -12.76 11.68 1.25
N ASP A 73 -13.35 11.14 2.33
CA ASP A 73 -12.94 11.46 3.69
C ASP A 73 -11.46 11.13 3.96
N MET A 74 -10.93 10.10 3.30
CA MET A 74 -9.54 9.70 3.41
C MET A 74 -8.58 10.63 2.66
N ILE A 75 -8.96 11.14 1.48
CA ILE A 75 -8.02 11.81 0.55
C ILE A 75 -8.23 13.32 0.41
N LYS A 76 -9.34 13.88 0.91
CA LYS A 76 -9.71 15.30 0.67
C LYS A 76 -8.68 16.34 1.14
N THR A 77 -7.78 15.99 2.07
CA THR A 77 -6.67 16.84 2.52
C THR A 77 -5.30 16.20 2.25
N SER A 78 -5.21 15.28 1.29
CA SER A 78 -3.96 14.68 0.81
C SER A 78 -3.56 15.33 -0.52
N VAL A 79 -2.27 15.67 -0.66
CA VAL A 79 -1.72 16.31 -1.85
C VAL A 79 -0.62 15.45 -2.44
N ASN A 80 -0.74 15.19 -3.75
CA ASN A 80 0.26 14.45 -4.52
C ASN A 80 1.30 15.42 -5.12
N ILE A 81 2.58 15.26 -4.81
CA ILE A 81 3.68 16.14 -5.24
C ILE A 81 4.42 15.63 -6.48
N MET A 82 4.29 14.34 -6.80
CA MET A 82 4.96 13.68 -7.92
C MET A 82 4.34 12.33 -8.28
N ARG A 83 4.57 11.88 -9.52
CA ARG A 83 4.22 10.54 -10.02
C ARG A 83 5.48 9.76 -10.41
N GLY A 84 5.34 8.44 -10.44
CA GLY A 84 6.39 7.51 -10.85
C GLY A 84 7.21 6.98 -9.68
N CYS A 85 7.95 5.90 -9.93
CA CYS A 85 8.85 5.29 -8.95
C CYS A 85 9.98 4.53 -9.64
N PHE A 86 11.24 4.93 -9.40
CA PHE A 86 12.41 4.20 -9.90
C PHE A 86 12.83 3.02 -9.02
N GLY A 87 12.00 2.67 -8.03
CA GLY A 87 12.31 1.68 -7.02
C GLY A 87 12.36 0.25 -7.53
N GLY A 88 11.58 -0.07 -8.57
CA GLY A 88 11.63 -1.36 -9.26
C GLY A 88 11.32 -2.59 -8.38
N CYS A 89 10.45 -2.44 -7.36
CA CYS A 89 10.05 -3.56 -6.52
C CYS A 89 9.28 -4.58 -7.37
N SER A 90 9.63 -5.87 -7.31
CA SER A 90 9.15 -6.85 -8.28
C SER A 90 7.64 -7.11 -8.26
N PHE A 91 6.98 -6.77 -7.15
CA PHE A 91 5.54 -6.96 -6.91
C PHE A 91 4.71 -5.69 -7.10
N CYS A 92 5.36 -4.53 -7.15
CA CYS A 92 4.69 -3.23 -7.21
C CYS A 92 4.43 -2.83 -8.66
N SER A 93 3.21 -2.39 -8.97
CA SER A 93 2.80 -1.98 -10.33
C SER A 93 2.97 -0.49 -10.62
N ILE A 94 3.58 0.28 -9.72
CA ILE A 94 3.74 1.74 -9.88
C ILE A 94 4.63 2.05 -11.09
N THR A 95 5.70 1.28 -11.32
CA THR A 95 6.61 1.52 -12.45
C THR A 95 5.88 1.33 -13.79
N GLU A 96 4.96 0.39 -13.85
CA GLU A 96 4.19 -0.03 -15.02
C GLU A 96 2.99 0.88 -15.24
N HIS A 97 2.42 1.44 -14.17
CA HIS A 97 1.26 2.33 -14.22
C HIS A 97 1.64 3.81 -14.36
N GLU A 98 2.63 4.29 -13.61
CA GLU A 98 3.04 5.71 -13.57
C GLU A 98 4.39 5.97 -14.24
N GLY A 99 5.13 4.92 -14.58
CA GLY A 99 6.48 5.04 -15.14
C GLY A 99 7.59 5.02 -14.09
N ARG A 100 8.80 4.71 -14.56
CA ARG A 100 10.01 4.70 -13.74
C ARG A 100 10.62 6.09 -13.48
N ILE A 101 10.31 7.05 -14.35
CA ILE A 101 10.85 8.41 -14.30
C ILE A 101 9.94 9.23 -13.38
N ILE A 102 10.53 9.96 -12.44
CA ILE A 102 9.76 10.81 -11.53
C ILE A 102 9.26 12.04 -12.29
N GLN A 103 7.94 12.21 -12.33
CA GLN A 103 7.25 13.38 -12.87
C GLN A 103 6.90 14.28 -11.69
N ASN A 104 7.48 15.47 -11.66
CA ASN A 104 7.35 16.38 -10.52
C ASN A 104 6.34 17.47 -10.85
N ARG A 105 5.59 17.91 -9.83
CA ARG A 105 4.92 19.21 -9.89
C ARG A 105 5.88 20.33 -9.52
N SER A 106 5.55 21.56 -9.88
CA SER A 106 6.27 22.71 -9.32
C SER A 106 5.92 22.87 -7.84
N LYS A 107 6.81 23.53 -7.10
CA LYS A 107 6.57 23.84 -5.70
C LYS A 107 5.37 24.78 -5.57
N GLU A 108 5.27 25.74 -6.48
CA GLU A 108 4.22 26.75 -6.57
C GLU A 108 2.85 26.10 -6.76
N SER A 109 2.74 25.15 -7.71
CA SER A 109 1.53 24.34 -7.92
C SER A 109 1.08 23.59 -6.66
N ILE A 110 2.03 22.99 -5.94
CA ILE A 110 1.73 22.25 -4.70
C ILE A 110 1.26 23.20 -3.60
N LEU A 111 1.95 24.34 -3.41
CA LEU A 111 1.57 25.33 -2.41
C LEU A 111 0.18 25.93 -2.70
N ASN A 112 -0.11 26.25 -3.96
CA ASN A 112 -1.42 26.75 -4.38
C ASN A 112 -2.53 25.75 -4.06
N GLU A 113 -2.32 24.45 -4.31
CA GLU A 113 -3.31 23.42 -3.94
C GLU A 113 -3.53 23.32 -2.42
N LEU A 114 -2.49 23.51 -1.61
CA LEU A 114 -2.66 23.54 -0.15
C LEU A 114 -3.53 24.71 0.30
N GLU A 115 -3.39 25.86 -0.35
CA GLU A 115 -4.27 27.02 -0.13
C GLU A 115 -5.70 26.75 -0.60
N GLU A 116 -5.88 26.11 -1.78
CA GLU A 116 -7.21 25.70 -2.22
C GLU A 116 -7.89 24.75 -1.24
N ILE A 117 -7.14 23.80 -0.65
CA ILE A 117 -7.67 22.91 0.38
C ILE A 117 -8.11 23.72 1.61
N ARG A 118 -7.27 24.65 2.06
CA ARG A 118 -7.59 25.55 3.18
C ARG A 118 -8.89 26.31 2.93
N ASP A 119 -9.07 26.83 1.72
CA ASP A 119 -10.14 27.78 1.40
C ASP A 119 -11.44 27.09 0.96
N LYS A 120 -11.34 25.95 0.27
CA LYS A 120 -12.50 25.30 -0.37
C LYS A 120 -13.01 24.06 0.36
N VAL A 121 -12.18 23.35 1.13
CA VAL A 121 -12.60 22.09 1.77
C VAL A 121 -13.44 22.38 3.03
N PRO A 122 -14.73 21.99 3.07
CA PRO A 122 -15.58 22.26 4.22
C PRO A 122 -15.07 21.59 5.49
N GLY A 123 -14.99 22.35 6.58
CA GLY A 123 -14.54 21.84 7.89
C GLY A 123 -13.04 21.56 7.96
N PHE A 124 -12.22 22.18 7.11
CA PHE A 124 -10.77 22.06 7.19
C PHE A 124 -10.25 22.54 8.55
N THR A 125 -9.45 21.70 9.21
CA THR A 125 -8.97 21.94 10.59
C THR A 125 -7.58 22.57 10.67
N GLY A 126 -6.94 22.81 9.51
CA GLY A 126 -5.53 23.18 9.42
C GLY A 126 -4.58 21.98 9.30
N THR A 127 -5.07 20.75 9.16
CA THR A 127 -4.23 19.54 9.04
C THR A 127 -4.30 18.94 7.64
N ILE A 128 -3.16 18.88 6.98
CA ILE A 128 -2.94 18.15 5.73
C ILE A 128 -2.63 16.69 6.09
N SER A 129 -3.42 15.76 5.58
CA SER A 129 -3.34 14.35 5.96
C SER A 129 -2.14 13.64 5.36
N ASP A 130 -1.69 14.10 4.20
CA ASP A 130 -0.49 13.62 3.53
C ASP A 130 0.02 14.65 2.50
N LEU A 131 1.33 14.82 2.40
CA LEU A 131 1.99 15.60 1.36
C LEU A 131 3.07 14.74 0.71
N GLY A 132 2.70 13.97 -0.31
CA GLY A 132 3.54 12.87 -0.79
C GLY A 132 3.16 12.41 -2.18
N GLY A 133 3.25 11.11 -2.44
CA GLY A 133 2.98 10.53 -3.75
C GLY A 133 3.13 9.02 -3.66
N PRO A 134 3.49 8.33 -4.74
CA PRO A 134 3.88 6.91 -4.69
C PRO A 134 4.92 6.60 -3.60
N THR A 135 5.77 7.57 -3.30
CA THR A 135 6.74 7.55 -2.21
C THR A 135 6.94 8.97 -1.71
N ALA A 136 7.00 9.20 -0.40
CA ALA A 136 7.09 10.57 0.14
C ALA A 136 8.42 11.28 -0.15
N ASN A 137 9.51 10.53 -0.35
CA ASN A 137 10.87 11.06 -0.38
C ASN A 137 11.57 10.95 -1.76
N MET A 138 10.80 10.89 -2.85
CA MET A 138 11.36 10.84 -4.22
C MET A 138 11.14 12.13 -5.03
N TYR A 139 10.54 13.16 -4.45
CA TYR A 139 10.30 14.43 -5.12
C TYR A 139 11.62 15.07 -5.58
N ARG A 140 11.71 15.32 -6.88
CA ARG A 140 12.89 15.81 -7.63
C ARG A 140 14.13 14.92 -7.58
N LEU A 141 13.98 13.66 -7.19
CA LEU A 141 15.02 12.65 -7.38
C LEU A 141 14.89 12.03 -8.77
N GLY A 142 16.03 11.73 -9.40
CA GLY A 142 16.07 11.23 -10.78
C GLY A 142 17.49 10.91 -11.22
N CYS A 143 17.65 10.42 -12.45
CA CYS A 143 18.99 10.21 -12.98
C CYS A 143 19.69 11.56 -13.20
N SER A 144 20.95 11.67 -12.77
CA SER A 144 21.76 12.88 -12.96
C SER A 144 22.37 12.99 -14.36
N ASP A 145 22.25 11.95 -15.18
CA ASP A 145 22.81 11.90 -16.54
C ASP A 145 21.72 11.55 -17.56
N PRO A 146 21.22 12.54 -18.33
CA PRO A 146 20.16 12.33 -19.32
C PRO A 146 20.54 11.33 -20.42
N LYS A 147 21.81 11.25 -20.83
CA LYS A 147 22.26 10.29 -21.86
C LYS A 147 22.21 8.86 -21.32
N ALA A 148 22.59 8.68 -20.05
CA ALA A 148 22.47 7.39 -19.39
C ALA A 148 21.00 7.02 -19.17
N GLU A 149 20.15 7.95 -18.73
CA GLU A 149 18.73 7.72 -18.51
C GLU A 149 18.01 7.27 -19.78
N ALA A 150 18.26 7.95 -20.91
CA ALA A 150 17.66 7.62 -22.20
C ALA A 150 17.93 6.16 -22.63
N ASN A 151 19.13 5.64 -22.33
CA ASN A 151 19.56 4.30 -22.73
C ASN A 151 19.41 3.23 -21.62
N CYS A 152 18.95 3.62 -20.43
CA CYS A 152 18.96 2.73 -19.26
C CYS A 152 17.93 1.60 -19.35
N ARG A 153 18.40 0.36 -19.20
CA ARG A 153 17.56 -0.86 -19.12
C ARG A 153 17.59 -1.55 -17.76
N ARG A 154 18.17 -0.91 -16.74
CA ARG A 154 18.24 -1.49 -15.38
C ARG A 154 16.83 -1.54 -14.76
N PRO A 155 16.41 -2.65 -14.12
CA PRO A 155 15.04 -2.79 -13.62
C PRO A 155 14.76 -2.00 -12.33
N SER A 156 15.79 -1.65 -11.55
CA SER A 156 15.66 -0.81 -10.34
C SER A 156 16.87 0.12 -10.22
N CYS A 157 16.67 1.36 -9.81
CA CYS A 157 17.77 2.30 -9.56
C CYS A 157 18.41 2.15 -8.18
N ILE A 158 17.80 1.37 -7.28
CA ILE A 158 18.20 1.28 -5.86
C ILE A 158 18.43 -0.13 -5.34
N PHE A 159 18.25 -1.13 -6.20
CA PHE A 159 18.58 -2.53 -5.91
C PHE A 159 19.48 -3.11 -7.01
N PRO A 160 20.53 -3.91 -6.67
CA PRO A 160 20.95 -4.32 -5.32
C PRO A 160 21.62 -3.20 -4.50
N GLU A 161 22.15 -2.19 -5.18
CA GLU A 161 22.74 -1.00 -4.58
C GLU A 161 22.20 0.25 -5.28
N ILE A 162 22.31 1.40 -4.62
CA ILE A 162 21.95 2.70 -5.19
C ILE A 162 22.83 2.98 -6.42
N CYS A 163 22.19 3.28 -7.54
CA CYS A 163 22.88 3.64 -8.78
C CYS A 163 23.72 4.90 -8.57
N LYS A 164 24.99 4.87 -8.98
CA LYS A 164 25.91 6.03 -8.87
C LYS A 164 25.46 7.26 -9.67
N LYS A 165 24.58 7.08 -10.65
CA LYS A 165 23.97 8.14 -11.47
C LYS A 165 22.59 8.57 -10.96
N LEU A 166 22.14 8.10 -9.79
CA LEU A 166 20.89 8.53 -9.19
C LEU A 166 21.18 9.70 -8.25
N ASN A 167 20.49 10.82 -8.43
CA ASN A 167 20.47 11.87 -7.44
C ASN A 167 19.67 11.42 -6.20
N THR A 168 20.28 11.50 -5.03
CA THR A 168 19.68 11.17 -3.73
C THR A 168 19.55 12.37 -2.80
N ASP A 169 19.80 13.59 -3.31
CA ASP A 169 19.69 14.83 -2.52
C ASP A 169 18.23 15.20 -2.26
N HIS A 170 17.82 15.11 -0.99
CA HIS A 170 16.45 15.38 -0.54
C HIS A 170 16.15 16.88 -0.29
N LYS A 171 17.08 17.81 -0.55
CA LYS A 171 16.90 19.25 -0.28
C LYS A 171 15.61 19.82 -0.84
N HIS A 172 15.21 19.45 -2.05
CA HIS A 172 13.97 19.93 -2.65
C HIS A 172 12.71 19.47 -1.88
N THR A 173 12.72 18.26 -1.35
CA THR A 173 11.63 17.74 -0.52
C THR A 173 11.59 18.48 0.82
N ILE A 174 12.76 18.70 1.44
CA ILE A 174 12.88 19.44 2.70
C ILE A 174 12.40 20.89 2.53
N ASP A 175 12.83 21.57 1.47
CA ASP A 175 12.41 22.94 1.16
C ASP A 175 10.89 23.06 1.00
N LEU A 176 10.29 22.13 0.24
CA LEU A 176 8.85 22.06 0.07
C LEU A 176 8.14 21.87 1.42
N TYR A 177 8.60 20.94 2.26
CA TYR A 177 8.01 20.67 3.57
C TYR A 177 8.07 21.89 4.50
N ARG A 178 9.22 22.58 4.53
CA ARG A 178 9.41 23.78 5.34
C ARG A 178 8.50 24.93 4.87
N GLN A 179 8.42 25.18 3.56
CA GLN A 179 7.54 26.23 3.02
C GLN A 179 6.06 25.91 3.22
N ALA A 180 5.64 24.68 2.93
CA ALA A 180 4.27 24.25 3.10
C ALA A 180 3.81 24.37 4.57
N ARG A 181 4.70 24.07 5.53
CA ARG A 181 4.41 24.24 6.97
C ARG A 181 4.17 25.70 7.36
N ASN A 182 4.82 26.65 6.67
CA ASN A 182 4.73 28.06 6.98
C ASN A 182 3.54 28.78 6.31
N LEU A 183 2.75 28.07 5.51
CA LEU A 183 1.55 28.63 4.88
C LEU A 183 0.50 29.03 5.95
N LYS A 184 -0.04 30.25 5.82
CA LYS A 184 -1.06 30.76 6.73
C LYS A 184 -2.32 29.87 6.68
N GLY A 185 -2.79 29.46 7.85
CA GLY A 185 -3.97 28.60 8.00
C GLY A 185 -3.65 27.09 7.99
N ILE A 186 -2.44 26.70 7.58
CA ILE A 186 -1.93 25.34 7.75
C ILE A 186 -1.26 25.23 9.12
N LYS A 187 -1.74 24.32 9.97
CA LYS A 187 -1.22 24.06 11.32
C LYS A 187 -0.30 22.86 11.37
N LYS A 188 -0.57 21.84 10.54
CA LYS A 188 0.14 20.56 10.56
C LYS A 188 0.14 19.95 9.17
N ILE A 189 1.29 19.45 8.76
CA ILE A 189 1.44 18.61 7.56
C ILE A 189 1.94 17.25 8.02
N LEU A 190 1.17 16.22 7.74
CA LEU A 190 1.56 14.84 8.00
C LEU A 190 2.15 14.20 6.75
N ILE A 191 3.06 13.26 6.95
CA ILE A 191 3.52 12.35 5.91
C ILE A 191 3.03 10.95 6.26
N ALA A 192 1.98 10.53 5.58
CA ALA A 192 1.34 9.22 5.71
C ALA A 192 1.68 8.29 4.53
N SER A 193 2.21 8.83 3.44
CA SER A 193 2.81 8.10 2.34
C SER A 193 4.03 7.27 2.80
N GLY A 194 4.26 6.14 2.11
CA GLY A 194 5.40 5.28 2.39
C GLY A 194 6.73 6.00 2.12
N VAL A 195 7.70 5.82 3.02
CA VAL A 195 9.07 6.33 2.86
C VAL A 195 9.98 5.20 2.41
N ARG A 196 10.80 5.46 1.39
CA ARG A 196 11.90 4.59 1.00
C ARG A 196 13.05 4.78 1.96
N TYR A 197 13.01 4.00 3.04
CA TYR A 197 13.97 4.04 4.14
C TYR A 197 15.40 3.82 3.64
N ASP A 198 15.58 3.04 2.57
CA ASP A 198 16.84 2.80 1.88
C ASP A 198 17.44 4.04 1.19
N LEU A 199 16.62 5.02 0.84
CA LEU A 199 17.10 6.35 0.41
C LEU A 199 17.20 7.32 1.59
N ALA A 200 16.28 7.22 2.55
CA ALA A 200 16.22 8.13 3.67
C ALA A 200 17.45 8.02 4.59
N VAL A 201 18.03 6.82 4.75
CA VAL A 201 19.28 6.63 5.51
C VAL A 201 20.46 7.42 4.96
N GLU A 202 20.45 7.77 3.67
CA GLU A 202 21.49 8.57 3.02
C GLU A 202 21.31 10.08 3.27
N SER A 203 20.20 10.50 3.89
CA SER A 203 19.91 11.91 4.18
C SER A 203 19.47 12.10 5.64
N PRO A 204 20.41 12.24 6.59
CA PRO A 204 20.09 12.51 7.98
C PRO A 204 19.26 13.78 8.18
N GLU A 205 19.49 14.82 7.37
CA GLU A 205 18.69 16.05 7.40
C GLU A 205 17.22 15.79 7.07
N TYR A 206 16.94 14.98 6.03
CA TYR A 206 15.58 14.60 5.67
C TYR A 206 14.88 13.84 6.79
N VAL A 207 15.56 12.85 7.40
CA VAL A 207 14.97 12.08 8.50
C VAL A 207 14.69 12.97 9.70
N ARG A 208 15.61 13.89 10.03
CA ARG A 208 15.41 14.87 11.11
C ARG A 208 14.19 15.77 10.85
N GLU A 209 14.07 16.32 9.65
CA GLU A 209 12.91 17.14 9.25
C GLU A 209 11.59 16.36 9.37
N LEU A 210 11.54 15.17 8.75
CA LEU A 210 10.39 14.27 8.73
C LEU A 210 9.90 13.95 10.15
N VAL A 211 10.80 13.49 11.01
CA VAL A 211 10.51 13.06 12.38
C VAL A 211 10.10 14.24 13.27
N THR A 212 10.83 15.35 13.17
CA THR A 212 10.63 16.53 14.02
C THR A 212 9.34 17.25 13.71
N HIS A 213 8.85 17.25 12.46
CA HIS A 213 7.69 18.07 12.10
C HIS A 213 6.50 17.26 11.60
N HIS A 214 6.73 16.21 10.82
CA HIS A 214 5.70 15.63 9.95
C HIS A 214 5.18 14.26 10.38
N VAL A 215 5.91 13.54 11.25
CA VAL A 215 5.42 12.30 11.85
C VAL A 215 4.48 12.63 13.02
N GLY A 216 3.21 12.23 12.89
CA GLY A 216 2.18 12.45 13.90
C GLY A 216 2.24 11.48 15.09
N GLY A 217 3.02 10.41 14.97
CA GLY A 217 3.17 9.35 15.98
C GLY A 217 3.68 8.05 15.36
N TYR A 218 3.22 7.75 14.15
CA TYR A 218 3.62 6.56 13.41
C TYR A 218 4.23 6.94 12.08
N LEU A 219 5.31 6.26 11.74
CA LEU A 219 5.87 6.31 10.42
C LEU A 219 5.75 4.94 9.76
N LYS A 220 5.10 4.92 8.61
CA LYS A 220 4.88 3.74 7.80
C LYS A 220 6.13 3.46 6.97
N ILE A 221 6.72 2.29 7.18
CA ILE A 221 7.87 1.82 6.39
C ILE A 221 7.62 0.39 5.92
N ALA A 222 8.14 0.05 4.75
CA ALA A 222 7.84 -1.23 4.12
C ALA A 222 9.14 -2.02 3.86
N PRO A 223 9.67 -2.72 4.88
CA PRO A 223 10.73 -3.71 4.68
C PRO A 223 10.25 -4.90 3.85
N GLU A 224 8.94 -5.19 3.88
CA GLU A 224 8.21 -6.23 3.14
C GLU A 224 8.54 -7.67 3.52
N HIS A 225 9.78 -7.98 3.89
CA HIS A 225 10.23 -9.28 4.37
C HIS A 225 11.53 -9.13 5.22
N THR A 226 11.99 -10.21 5.86
CA THR A 226 13.27 -10.27 6.61
C THR A 226 14.34 -11.07 5.86
N GLU A 227 13.93 -12.19 5.27
CA GLU A 227 14.84 -13.13 4.63
C GLU A 227 15.44 -12.61 3.33
N LYS A 228 16.77 -12.67 3.23
CA LYS A 228 17.53 -12.16 2.08
C LYS A 228 17.10 -12.78 0.75
N GLY A 229 16.89 -14.11 0.72
CA GLY A 229 16.47 -14.80 -0.50
C GLY A 229 15.15 -14.27 -1.06
N THR A 230 14.17 -14.07 -0.18
CA THR A 230 12.90 -13.45 -0.53
C THR A 230 13.09 -11.98 -0.92
N LEU A 231 13.81 -11.18 -0.13
CA LEU A 231 14.06 -9.76 -0.41
C LEU A 231 14.80 -9.51 -1.74
N ASP A 232 15.70 -10.40 -2.15
CA ASP A 232 16.38 -10.31 -3.44
C ASP A 232 15.40 -10.50 -4.61
N LEU A 233 14.47 -11.46 -4.49
CA LEU A 233 13.34 -11.61 -5.43
C LEU A 233 12.36 -10.43 -5.33
N MET A 234 12.28 -9.85 -4.14
CA MET A 234 11.71 -8.56 -3.74
C MET A 234 12.16 -7.38 -4.61
N MET A 235 13.44 -7.44 -5.01
CA MET A 235 14.27 -6.30 -5.38
C MET A 235 14.32 -5.24 -4.27
N LYS A 236 14.46 -5.71 -3.02
CA LYS A 236 14.55 -4.91 -1.80
C LYS A 236 15.89 -5.16 -1.10
N PRO A 237 16.44 -4.14 -0.43
CA PRO A 237 17.66 -4.34 0.35
C PRO A 237 17.39 -5.25 1.55
N GLY A 238 18.44 -5.90 2.06
CA GLY A 238 18.37 -6.71 3.27
C GLY A 238 17.90 -5.94 4.50
N ILE A 239 17.44 -6.68 5.52
CA ILE A 239 16.88 -6.12 6.76
C ILE A 239 17.85 -5.21 7.54
N GLY A 240 19.17 -5.33 7.31
CA GLY A 240 20.17 -4.41 7.89
C GLY A 240 19.90 -2.93 7.63
N THR A 241 19.36 -2.60 6.45
CA THR A 241 19.02 -1.19 6.11
C THR A 241 17.82 -0.68 6.91
N TYR A 242 16.90 -1.56 7.29
CA TYR A 242 15.80 -1.23 8.21
C TYR A 242 16.35 -0.85 9.59
N TYR A 243 17.32 -1.59 10.12
CA TYR A 243 17.91 -1.29 11.44
C TYR A 243 18.64 0.05 11.45
N ARG A 244 19.45 0.34 10.43
CA ARG A 244 20.10 1.66 10.29
C ARG A 244 19.09 2.81 10.26
N PHE A 245 17.98 2.62 9.54
CA PHE A 245 16.90 3.61 9.53
C PHE A 245 16.22 3.75 10.89
N LYS A 246 15.95 2.62 11.57
CA LYS A 246 15.34 2.59 12.90
C LYS A 246 16.18 3.36 13.91
N GLU A 247 17.49 3.14 13.95
CA GLU A 247 18.41 3.88 14.84
C GLU A 247 18.35 5.39 14.60
N MET A 248 18.36 5.81 13.33
CA MET A 248 18.26 7.22 12.95
C MET A 248 16.91 7.83 13.34
N PHE A 249 15.82 7.08 13.12
CA PHE A 249 14.47 7.49 13.50
C PHE A 249 14.33 7.65 15.02
N GLU A 250 14.81 6.69 15.80
CA GLU A 250 14.76 6.72 17.27
C GLU A 250 15.60 7.87 17.83
N LYS A 251 16.81 8.08 17.28
CA LYS A 251 17.67 9.21 17.62
C LYS A 251 16.94 10.54 17.46
N TYR A 252 16.42 10.82 16.26
CA TYR A 252 15.75 12.10 16.00
C TYR A 252 14.39 12.23 16.70
N SER A 253 13.71 11.11 16.99
CA SER A 253 12.47 11.12 17.78
C SER A 253 12.76 11.57 19.22
N LYS A 254 13.86 11.06 19.79
CA LYS A 254 14.34 11.44 21.13
C LYS A 254 14.78 12.91 21.16
N GLU A 255 15.54 13.37 20.16
CA GLU A 255 15.92 14.78 20.04
C GLU A 255 14.71 15.71 19.93
N ALA A 256 13.67 15.30 19.21
CA ALA A 256 12.41 16.04 19.09
C ALA A 256 11.51 15.93 20.33
N GLY A 257 11.88 15.15 21.35
CA GLY A 257 11.09 14.93 22.56
C GLY A 257 9.78 14.17 22.33
N LYS A 258 9.71 13.34 21.28
CA LYS A 258 8.47 12.64 20.89
C LYS A 258 8.58 11.14 21.09
N LYS A 259 7.46 10.53 21.46
CA LYS A 259 7.27 9.08 21.41
C LYS A 259 6.65 8.71 20.07
N GLN A 260 7.45 8.18 19.17
CA GLN A 260 7.02 7.78 17.83
C GLN A 260 7.45 6.34 17.54
N TYR A 261 6.74 5.68 16.63
CA TYR A 261 6.90 4.26 16.36
C TYR A 261 6.90 3.99 14.87
N LEU A 262 7.69 3.00 14.46
CA LEU A 262 7.68 2.48 13.10
C LEU A 262 6.57 1.45 12.96
N ILE A 263 5.78 1.58 11.90
CA ILE A 263 4.78 0.58 11.51
C ILE A 263 5.32 -0.11 10.26
N PRO A 264 5.87 -1.34 10.37
CA PRO A 264 6.34 -2.09 9.24
C PRO A 264 5.17 -2.74 8.47
N TYR A 265 5.30 -2.74 7.13
CA TYR A 265 4.46 -3.50 6.22
C TYR A 265 5.21 -4.73 5.71
N PHE A 266 4.52 -5.87 5.75
CA PHE A 266 5.02 -7.17 5.32
C PHE A 266 4.05 -7.82 4.34
N ILE A 267 4.61 -8.54 3.36
CA ILE A 267 3.84 -9.29 2.36
C ILE A 267 4.05 -10.78 2.61
N SER A 268 2.97 -11.51 2.84
CA SER A 268 3.00 -12.97 2.94
C SER A 268 2.87 -13.62 1.56
N ALA A 269 3.38 -14.85 1.41
CA ALA A 269 3.21 -15.66 0.20
C ALA A 269 3.76 -15.03 -1.09
N HIS A 270 4.82 -14.22 -0.99
CA HIS A 270 5.56 -13.75 -2.16
C HIS A 270 6.21 -14.94 -2.89
N PRO A 271 6.24 -14.98 -4.24
CA PRO A 271 6.89 -16.05 -4.99
C PRO A 271 8.39 -16.17 -4.66
N GLY A 272 8.78 -17.34 -4.15
CA GLY A 272 10.12 -17.63 -3.61
C GLY A 272 10.24 -17.52 -2.09
N SER A 273 9.18 -17.12 -1.38
CA SER A 273 9.10 -17.18 0.08
C SER A 273 8.58 -18.55 0.54
N THR A 274 9.43 -19.33 1.18
CA THR A 274 9.13 -20.67 1.72
C THR A 274 8.44 -20.62 3.07
N ASP A 275 8.06 -21.78 3.61
CA ASP A 275 7.47 -21.87 4.95
C ASP A 275 8.48 -21.51 6.05
N ASP A 276 9.75 -21.90 5.87
CA ASP A 276 10.83 -21.49 6.78
C ASP A 276 11.05 -19.98 6.71
N ASP A 277 10.98 -19.38 5.51
CA ASP A 277 11.13 -17.92 5.37
C ASP A 277 10.02 -17.15 6.12
N MET A 278 8.78 -17.62 5.98
CA MET A 278 7.63 -17.02 6.66
C MET A 278 7.64 -17.28 8.17
N LEU A 279 8.18 -18.43 8.61
CA LEU A 279 8.38 -18.73 10.02
C LEU A 279 9.44 -17.81 10.63
N ASN A 280 10.57 -17.61 9.96
CA ASN A 280 11.62 -16.69 10.38
C ASN A 280 11.09 -15.26 10.51
N LEU A 281 10.30 -14.81 9.52
CA LEU A 281 9.62 -13.52 9.59
C LEU A 281 8.67 -13.43 10.80
N ALA A 282 7.91 -14.49 11.11
CA ALA A 282 7.04 -14.51 12.29
C ALA A 282 7.81 -14.46 13.62
N LEU A 283 8.96 -15.14 13.70
CA LEU A 283 9.86 -15.06 14.85
C LEU A 283 10.45 -13.67 15.00
N TRP A 284 10.88 -13.05 13.90
CA TRP A 284 11.37 -11.67 13.87
C TRP A 284 10.32 -10.67 14.37
N LEU A 285 9.05 -10.84 13.92
CA LEU A 285 7.93 -10.03 14.41
C LEU A 285 7.78 -10.16 15.92
N LYS A 286 7.85 -11.39 16.44
CA LYS A 286 7.72 -11.65 17.87
C LYS A 286 8.87 -11.05 18.68
N GLU A 287 10.10 -11.22 18.24
CA GLU A 287 11.29 -10.65 18.87
C GLU A 287 11.25 -9.12 18.91
N ASN A 288 10.76 -8.50 17.84
CA ASN A 288 10.62 -7.04 17.74
C ASN A 288 9.27 -6.52 18.27
N ASN A 289 8.49 -7.37 18.93
CA ASN A 289 7.19 -7.03 19.52
C ASN A 289 6.23 -6.36 18.52
N PHE A 290 6.09 -6.93 17.33
CA PHE A 290 5.11 -6.47 16.33
C PHE A 290 3.94 -7.45 16.22
N GLU A 291 2.73 -6.92 16.38
CA GLU A 291 1.48 -7.67 16.22
C GLU A 291 0.71 -7.14 15.00
N CYS A 292 0.84 -7.82 13.85
CA CYS A 292 0.20 -7.40 12.60
C CYS A 292 -1.32 -7.64 12.60
N ASP A 293 -2.12 -6.58 12.71
CA ASP A 293 -3.59 -6.64 12.56
C ASP A 293 -4.04 -6.86 11.11
N GLN A 294 -3.30 -6.30 10.15
CA GLN A 294 -3.58 -6.42 8.72
C GLN A 294 -2.37 -6.97 8.01
N VAL A 295 -2.54 -8.14 7.40
CA VAL A 295 -1.52 -8.83 6.61
C VAL A 295 -2.05 -9.01 5.20
N GLN A 296 -1.29 -8.53 4.22
CA GLN A 296 -1.61 -8.68 2.82
C GLN A 296 -0.85 -9.89 2.24
N ASN A 297 -1.60 -10.84 1.70
CA ASN A 297 -1.01 -11.85 0.83
C ASN A 297 -0.58 -11.19 -0.48
N PHE A 298 0.54 -11.64 -1.03
CA PHE A 298 0.97 -11.28 -2.37
C PHE A 298 -0.18 -11.46 -3.35
N TYR A 299 -0.48 -10.40 -4.08
CA TYR A 299 -1.49 -10.38 -5.10
C TYR A 299 -0.79 -10.33 -6.47
N PRO A 300 -1.06 -11.28 -7.37
CA PRO A 300 -0.40 -11.36 -8.67
C PRO A 300 -0.92 -10.27 -9.62
N SER A 301 -0.52 -9.02 -9.39
CA SER A 301 -0.84 -7.88 -10.25
C SER A 301 -0.28 -8.09 -11.66
N PRO A 302 -1.06 -7.90 -12.72
CA PRO A 302 -0.57 -8.04 -14.09
C PRO A 302 0.71 -7.22 -14.34
N MET A 303 1.56 -7.71 -15.24
CA MET A 303 2.84 -7.09 -15.68
C MET A 303 3.97 -7.03 -14.65
N CYS A 304 3.71 -7.22 -13.35
CA CYS A 304 4.74 -7.28 -12.33
C CYS A 304 5.65 -8.52 -12.50
N ASN A 305 6.96 -8.37 -12.24
CA ASN A 305 7.93 -9.48 -12.31
C ASN A 305 7.59 -10.62 -11.35
N ALA A 306 7.11 -10.30 -10.14
CA ALA A 306 6.66 -11.31 -9.18
C ALA A 306 5.46 -12.10 -9.68
N THR A 307 4.58 -11.50 -10.48
CA THR A 307 3.45 -12.22 -11.09
C THR A 307 3.93 -13.22 -12.14
N THR A 308 4.97 -12.86 -12.90
CA THR A 308 5.66 -13.82 -13.77
C THR A 308 6.24 -14.97 -12.96
N MET A 309 6.92 -14.69 -11.84
CA MET A 309 7.40 -15.73 -10.92
C MET A 309 6.27 -16.62 -10.42
N TYR A 310 5.13 -16.02 -10.05
CA TYR A 310 3.96 -16.74 -9.54
C TYR A 310 3.40 -17.72 -10.56
N HIS A 311 3.32 -17.33 -11.84
CA HIS A 311 2.77 -18.22 -12.86
C HIS A 311 3.79 -19.22 -13.41
N SER A 312 5.05 -18.81 -13.54
CA SER A 312 6.09 -19.63 -14.14
C SER A 312 6.84 -20.49 -13.14
N ASP A 313 6.77 -20.25 -11.84
CA ASP A 313 7.60 -20.94 -10.84
C ASP A 313 9.11 -20.78 -11.11
N THR A 314 9.54 -19.65 -11.69
CA THR A 314 10.96 -19.33 -11.98
C THR A 314 11.25 -17.85 -11.84
N ASN A 315 12.51 -17.49 -11.61
CA ASN A 315 12.93 -16.09 -11.59
C ASN A 315 13.08 -15.51 -13.01
N PRO A 316 12.23 -14.56 -13.46
CA PRO A 316 12.31 -13.96 -14.80
C PRO A 316 13.52 -13.04 -14.98
N LEU A 317 14.20 -12.64 -13.91
CA LEU A 317 15.40 -11.80 -13.96
C LEU A 317 16.66 -12.61 -14.28
N LYS A 318 16.58 -13.94 -14.19
CA LYS A 318 17.66 -14.86 -14.56
C LYS A 318 17.35 -15.50 -15.92
N LYS A 319 18.41 -15.88 -16.65
CA LYS A 319 18.24 -16.62 -17.90
C LYS A 319 17.64 -17.99 -17.59
N VAL A 320 16.39 -18.21 -18.00
CA VAL A 320 15.72 -19.51 -17.89
C VAL A 320 16.40 -20.50 -18.86
N LYS A 321 16.91 -21.60 -18.33
CA LYS A 321 17.55 -22.68 -19.09
C LYS A 321 16.58 -23.86 -19.24
N TYR A 322 16.66 -24.56 -20.37
CA TYR A 322 15.88 -25.78 -20.61
C TYR A 322 16.35 -26.95 -19.73
N LYS A 323 17.66 -27.06 -19.48
CA LYS A 323 18.26 -28.02 -18.54
C LYS A 323 18.78 -27.26 -17.31
N GLY A 324 18.53 -27.77 -16.10
CA GLY A 324 18.93 -27.12 -14.85
C GLY A 324 18.18 -25.82 -14.60
N ARG A 325 16.85 -25.90 -14.65
CA ARG A 325 15.94 -24.79 -14.35
C ARG A 325 15.94 -24.53 -12.84
N ASP A 326 16.18 -23.29 -12.45
CA ASP A 326 16.04 -22.86 -11.06
C ASP A 326 14.55 -22.69 -10.75
N ASP A 327 13.92 -23.74 -10.25
CA ASP A 327 12.54 -23.70 -9.81
C ASP A 327 12.39 -22.89 -8.52
N LEU A 328 11.36 -22.05 -8.47
CA LEU A 328 10.99 -21.27 -7.30
C LEU A 328 9.80 -21.91 -6.61
N PHE A 329 9.86 -21.98 -5.28
CA PHE A 329 8.68 -22.27 -4.48
C PHE A 329 7.65 -21.14 -4.63
N VAL A 330 6.40 -21.49 -4.92
CA VAL A 330 5.30 -20.53 -5.01
C VAL A 330 4.09 -21.02 -4.24
N ALA A 331 3.66 -20.26 -3.23
CA ALA A 331 2.44 -20.53 -2.49
C ALA A 331 1.19 -20.20 -3.34
N LYS A 332 0.77 -21.17 -4.17
CA LYS A 332 -0.45 -21.10 -5.01
C LYS A 332 -1.71 -21.56 -4.28
N GLY A 333 -1.62 -22.62 -3.47
CA GLY A 333 -2.77 -23.24 -2.80
C GLY A 333 -3.31 -22.46 -1.61
N GLU A 334 -4.61 -22.60 -1.33
CA GLU A 334 -5.29 -21.92 -0.22
C GLU A 334 -4.63 -22.24 1.13
N ARG A 335 -4.36 -23.51 1.40
CA ARG A 335 -3.74 -23.98 2.66
C ARG A 335 -2.43 -23.24 2.93
N GLN A 336 -1.54 -23.18 1.94
CA GLN A 336 -0.22 -22.56 2.08
C GLN A 336 -0.31 -21.05 2.30
N ARG A 337 -1.13 -20.38 1.49
CA ARG A 337 -1.33 -18.92 1.59
C ARG A 337 -2.03 -18.53 2.89
N ARG A 338 -2.90 -19.40 3.42
CA ARG A 338 -3.53 -19.23 4.73
C ARG A 338 -2.51 -19.42 5.86
N LEU A 339 -1.63 -20.40 5.76
CA LEU A 339 -0.53 -20.60 6.72
C LEU A 339 0.42 -19.41 6.76
N HIS A 340 0.89 -18.93 5.61
CA HIS A 340 1.79 -17.77 5.54
C HIS A 340 1.18 -16.52 6.18
N LYS A 341 -0.12 -16.27 5.91
CA LYS A 341 -0.86 -15.18 6.56
C LYS A 341 -1.02 -15.40 8.07
N ALA A 342 -1.28 -16.64 8.49
CA ALA A 342 -1.43 -17.02 9.89
C ALA A 342 -0.14 -16.80 10.68
N LEU A 343 1.02 -17.16 10.11
CA LEU A 343 2.34 -16.95 10.72
C LEU A 343 2.59 -15.47 11.05
N LEU A 344 2.25 -14.54 10.15
CA LEU A 344 2.37 -13.10 10.42
C LEU A 344 1.38 -12.58 11.46
N ARG A 345 0.33 -13.35 11.77
CA ARG A 345 -0.66 -13.07 12.81
C ARG A 345 -0.57 -14.10 13.94
N TYR A 346 0.66 -14.43 14.36
CA TYR A 346 0.94 -15.43 15.39
C TYR A 346 0.23 -15.17 16.73
N HIS A 347 -0.08 -13.91 17.05
CA HIS A 347 -0.75 -13.49 18.28
C HIS A 347 -2.26 -13.76 18.27
N ASP A 348 -2.87 -13.97 17.10
CA ASP A 348 -4.31 -14.19 16.95
C ASP A 348 -4.66 -15.66 17.25
N PRO A 349 -5.47 -15.95 18.29
CA PRO A 349 -5.84 -17.31 18.69
C PRO A 349 -6.46 -18.14 17.56
N ALA A 350 -7.18 -17.50 16.64
CA ALA A 350 -7.81 -18.17 15.51
C ALA A 350 -6.80 -18.89 14.59
N ASN A 351 -5.52 -18.51 14.65
CA ASN A 351 -4.46 -19.08 13.82
C ASN A 351 -3.65 -20.19 14.52
N TRP A 352 -3.77 -20.35 15.84
CA TRP A 352 -2.83 -21.20 16.60
C TRP A 352 -2.90 -22.66 16.22
N ALA A 353 -4.09 -23.24 16.00
CA ALA A 353 -4.21 -24.63 15.57
C ALA A 353 -3.46 -24.89 14.25
N LEU A 354 -3.62 -24.00 13.26
CA LEU A 354 -2.94 -24.09 11.97
C LEU A 354 -1.42 -23.95 12.13
N ILE A 355 -0.96 -23.01 12.95
CA ILE A 355 0.47 -22.78 13.19
C ILE A 355 1.08 -23.98 13.94
N ARG A 356 0.43 -24.51 14.98
CA ARG A 356 0.90 -25.70 15.72
C ARG A 356 1.06 -26.89 14.77
N GLN A 357 0.06 -27.15 13.92
CA GLN A 357 0.13 -28.23 12.93
C GLN A 357 1.33 -28.05 12.00
N ALA A 358 1.54 -26.84 11.48
CA ALA A 358 2.67 -26.52 10.62
C ALA A 358 4.02 -26.72 11.34
N LEU A 359 4.17 -26.18 12.55
CA LEU A 359 5.38 -26.33 13.37
C LEU A 359 5.73 -27.79 13.65
N VAL A 360 4.73 -28.64 13.91
CA VAL A 360 4.96 -30.09 14.07
C VAL A 360 5.44 -30.71 12.76
N SER A 361 4.79 -30.40 11.63
CA SER A 361 5.20 -30.93 10.32
C SER A 361 6.60 -30.47 9.87
N MET A 362 7.03 -29.29 10.30
CA MET A 362 8.36 -28.73 10.03
C MET A 362 9.43 -29.21 11.02
N GLY A 363 9.09 -30.07 12.00
CA GLY A 363 10.01 -30.50 13.05
C GLY A 363 10.37 -29.40 14.07
N LYS A 364 9.60 -28.31 14.13
CA LYS A 364 9.82 -27.13 14.98
C LYS A 364 8.92 -27.12 16.23
N LYS A 365 8.59 -28.29 16.78
CA LYS A 365 7.72 -28.44 17.96
C LYS A 365 8.21 -27.64 19.19
N HIS A 366 9.53 -27.40 19.30
CA HIS A 366 10.12 -26.59 20.38
C HIS A 366 9.67 -25.12 20.39
N LEU A 367 9.08 -24.62 19.29
CA LEU A 367 8.47 -23.30 19.19
C LEU A 367 7.03 -23.27 19.71
N ILE A 368 6.50 -24.38 20.25
CA ILE A 368 5.18 -24.45 20.88
C ILE A 368 5.37 -24.47 22.40
N GLY A 369 4.77 -23.51 23.11
CA GLY A 369 4.89 -23.41 24.55
C GLY A 369 4.61 -22.01 25.10
N ASN A 370 4.71 -21.86 26.41
CA ASN A 370 4.47 -20.58 27.11
C ASN A 370 5.74 -19.74 27.34
N ARG A 371 6.90 -20.23 26.88
CA ARG A 371 8.17 -19.51 27.05
C ARG A 371 8.25 -18.32 26.07
N PRO A 372 8.97 -17.24 26.41
CA PRO A 372 9.08 -16.06 25.54
C PRO A 372 9.52 -16.36 24.09
N GLY A 373 10.39 -17.35 23.89
CA GLY A 373 10.86 -17.76 22.55
C GLY A 373 9.95 -18.73 21.78
N CYS A 374 8.85 -19.21 22.36
CA CYS A 374 7.88 -20.04 21.65
C CYS A 374 6.97 -19.14 20.81
N LEU A 375 6.63 -19.49 19.56
CA LEU A 375 5.80 -18.68 18.68
C LEU A 375 4.32 -18.68 19.12
N VAL A 376 3.77 -19.85 19.44
CA VAL A 376 2.37 -20.07 19.85
C VAL A 376 2.27 -20.90 21.13
N PRO A 377 1.20 -20.72 21.94
CA PRO A 377 0.98 -21.50 23.15
C PRO A 377 0.61 -22.97 22.84
N PRO A 378 0.71 -23.89 23.83
CA PRO A 378 0.29 -25.27 23.67
C PRO A 378 -1.24 -25.37 23.47
N GLU A 379 -1.68 -26.52 22.96
CA GLU A 379 -3.11 -26.83 22.81
C GLU A 379 -3.82 -26.78 24.17
N GLY A 380 -5.05 -26.25 24.21
CA GLY A 380 -5.83 -26.08 25.45
C GLY A 380 -5.48 -24.84 26.29
N ALA A 381 -4.40 -24.11 25.99
CA ALA A 381 -4.10 -22.82 26.64
C ALA A 381 -4.92 -21.64 26.07
N GLU A 382 -5.90 -21.92 25.21
CA GLU A 382 -6.67 -20.89 24.51
C GLU A 382 -7.54 -20.08 25.46
N GLU A 383 -8.26 -20.72 26.37
CA GLU A 383 -9.13 -20.02 27.32
C GLU A 383 -8.34 -19.15 28.32
N SER A 384 -7.18 -19.62 28.77
CA SER A 384 -6.32 -18.88 29.72
C SER A 384 -5.62 -17.69 29.07
N VAL A 385 -5.20 -17.78 27.81
CA VAL A 385 -4.57 -16.66 27.09
C VAL A 385 -5.63 -15.69 26.55
N THR A 386 -6.80 -16.19 26.13
CA THR A 386 -7.89 -15.35 25.63
C THR A 386 -8.50 -14.50 26.76
N THR A 387 -8.59 -15.01 27.98
CA THR A 387 -9.03 -14.22 29.16
C THR A 387 -8.03 -13.11 29.54
N LEU A 388 -6.72 -13.33 29.39
CA LEU A 388 -5.70 -12.29 29.52
C LEU A 388 -5.73 -11.27 28.37
N ALA A 389 -5.98 -11.71 27.13
CA ALA A 389 -6.12 -10.85 25.96
C ALA A 389 -7.42 -10.03 26.00
N GLN A 390 -8.52 -10.60 26.51
CA GLN A 390 -9.79 -9.90 26.74
C GLN A 390 -9.66 -8.83 27.83
N LYS A 391 -8.87 -9.08 28.90
CA LYS A 391 -8.49 -8.05 29.88
C LYS A 391 -7.70 -6.89 29.26
N ARG A 392 -6.92 -7.14 28.20
CA ARG A 392 -6.23 -6.10 27.42
C ARG A 392 -7.14 -5.42 26.38
N GLY A 393 -8.21 -6.07 25.94
CA GLY A 393 -9.10 -5.64 24.86
C GLY A 393 -10.45 -5.03 25.29
N SER A 394 -10.80 -5.02 26.57
CA SER A 394 -12.12 -4.56 27.07
C SER A 394 -12.29 -3.03 27.13
N GLY A 395 -11.71 -2.29 26.17
CA GLY A 395 -12.03 -0.89 25.92
C GLY A 395 -13.03 -0.80 24.76
N ARG A 396 -14.31 -0.54 25.06
CA ARG A 396 -15.38 -0.17 24.11
C ARG A 396 -14.81 0.72 22.98
N HIS A 397 -14.65 0.20 21.77
CA HIS A 397 -14.69 0.91 20.48
C HIS A 397 -14.32 -0.04 19.33
N ALA A 398 -15.32 -0.82 18.88
CA ALA A 398 -15.29 -1.51 17.60
C ALA A 398 -15.48 -0.49 16.45
N ALA A 399 -14.40 0.18 16.06
CA ALA A 399 -14.15 0.79 14.74
C ALA A 399 -12.85 1.61 14.83
N LYS A 400 -12.01 1.50 13.77
CA LYS A 400 -10.69 2.12 13.56
C LYS A 400 -9.51 1.29 14.09
N ARG A 401 -9.14 0.27 13.30
CA ARG A 401 -7.91 -0.52 13.43
C ARG A 401 -6.76 0.22 12.74
N PHE A 402 -5.63 0.38 13.43
CA PHE A 402 -4.35 0.67 12.78
C PHE A 402 -3.71 -0.67 12.38
N ALA A 403 -3.08 -0.71 11.20
CA ALA A 403 -2.31 -1.87 10.76
C ALA A 403 -1.02 -1.98 11.60
N THR A 404 -0.79 -3.15 12.19
CA THR A 404 0.33 -3.49 13.10
C THR A 404 0.40 -2.64 14.37
N LYS A 405 0.24 -3.28 15.53
CA LYS A 405 0.43 -2.64 16.84
C LYS A 405 1.73 -3.09 17.48
N HIS A 406 2.42 -2.14 18.12
CA HIS A 406 3.55 -2.43 19.02
C HIS A 406 3.04 -2.36 20.47
N PRO A 407 3.38 -3.26 21.41
CA PRO A 407 2.84 -3.29 22.76
C PRO A 407 3.00 -1.99 23.55
N ASN A 408 4.09 -1.25 23.30
CA ASN A 408 4.37 0.04 23.93
C ASN A 408 3.74 1.24 23.21
N GLN A 409 2.81 0.99 22.29
CA GLN A 409 2.09 2.01 21.53
C GLN A 409 1.04 2.71 22.41
N PRO A 410 1.11 4.04 22.60
CA PRO A 410 0.05 4.79 23.27
C PRO A 410 -1.23 4.79 22.41
N ASP A 411 -2.40 4.68 23.05
CA ASP A 411 -3.70 4.81 22.35
C ASP A 411 -3.93 6.29 21.99
N ILE A 412 -3.74 6.59 20.71
CA ILE A 412 -3.78 7.93 20.08
C ILE A 412 -5.17 8.59 20.22
N ARG A 413 -6.19 7.86 20.69
CA ARG A 413 -7.53 8.41 20.93
C ARG A 413 -7.62 9.24 22.23
N LYS A 414 -6.58 9.25 23.08
CA LYS A 414 -6.58 10.03 24.33
C LYS A 414 -5.93 11.42 24.20
N ASP A 415 -5.17 11.69 23.14
CA ASP A 415 -4.53 12.99 22.92
C ASP A 415 -5.49 13.97 22.22
N GLY A 416 -6.55 14.35 22.95
CA GLY A 416 -7.55 15.31 22.47
C GLY A 416 -8.47 15.90 23.53
N LYS A 417 -8.34 15.53 24.81
CA LYS A 417 -9.06 16.21 25.90
C LYS A 417 -8.17 17.25 26.56
N ARG A 418 -8.10 18.44 25.96
CA ARG A 418 -7.75 19.68 26.68
C ARG A 418 -9.02 20.50 26.89
N GLY A 419 -9.32 20.75 28.16
CA GLY A 419 -10.16 21.85 28.63
C GLY A 419 -11.62 21.53 28.90
N ASN A 420 -11.98 21.28 30.16
CA ASN A 420 -12.61 22.39 30.88
C ASN A 420 -12.18 22.36 32.36
N GLY A 421 -11.87 23.56 32.86
CA GLY A 421 -11.32 23.82 34.19
C GLY A 421 -12.26 23.44 35.31
N GLY A 422 -11.68 23.27 36.49
CA GLY A 422 -12.41 22.90 37.70
C GLY A 422 -13.31 24.01 38.23
N ASN A 423 -14.29 23.58 39.02
CA ASN A 423 -14.52 24.14 40.34
C ASN A 423 -14.81 22.98 41.28
N GLY A 424 -14.15 23.01 42.43
CA GLY A 424 -14.25 22.00 43.46
C GLY A 424 -15.47 22.18 44.36
N ALA A 425 -15.43 21.34 45.41
CA ALA A 425 -16.25 21.33 46.61
C ALA A 425 -17.54 20.50 46.57
N ASN A 426 -17.45 19.35 47.24
CA ASN A 426 -18.35 18.82 48.27
C ASN A 426 -19.84 19.26 48.19
N ASN A 427 -20.76 18.30 48.09
CA ASN A 427 -21.34 17.72 49.30
C ASN A 427 -22.25 16.52 49.02
N SER A 428 -22.32 15.71 50.08
CA SER A 428 -23.13 14.52 50.31
C SER A 428 -24.62 14.81 50.44
N ASN A 429 -25.39 13.71 50.49
CA ASN A 429 -26.72 13.52 51.08
C ASN A 429 -27.97 13.93 50.27
N ASP A 430 -28.65 12.88 49.83
CA ASP A 430 -29.87 12.32 50.47
C ASP A 430 -31.12 13.20 50.64
N ASN A 431 -32.23 12.55 50.30
CA ASN A 431 -33.61 12.73 50.73
C ASN A 431 -34.47 13.91 50.26
N GLY A 432 -35.75 13.58 49.99
CA GLY A 432 -36.85 14.44 50.43
C GLY A 432 -37.82 14.96 49.37
N ASN A 433 -38.70 14.07 48.93
CA ASN A 433 -40.11 14.29 48.60
C ASN A 433 -40.76 15.63 49.10
N ASN A 434 -41.51 16.34 48.26
CA ASN A 434 -42.86 16.85 48.59
C ASN A 434 -43.58 17.60 47.44
N ASN A 435 -44.76 17.07 47.10
CA ASN A 435 -46.08 17.69 46.88
C ASN A 435 -46.26 19.11 46.25
N ARG A 436 -46.95 19.07 45.09
CA ARG A 436 -48.04 19.90 44.48
C ARG A 436 -48.86 20.85 45.40
N PRO A 437 -49.68 21.84 44.90
CA PRO A 437 -50.60 21.70 43.73
C PRO A 437 -51.01 22.96 42.89
N GLY A 438 -51.77 22.72 41.80
CA GLY A 438 -52.77 23.66 41.21
C GLY A 438 -52.54 24.08 39.74
N GLN A 439 -53.19 23.44 38.74
CA GLN A 439 -54.42 23.91 38.03
C GLN A 439 -54.11 24.96 36.91
N ARG A 440 -54.54 24.89 35.63
CA ARG A 440 -55.71 24.30 34.92
C ARG A 440 -55.44 24.21 33.40
N ASP A 441 -56.02 23.18 32.76
CA ASP A 441 -56.85 23.13 31.53
C ASP A 441 -56.54 23.95 30.25
N ASN A 442 -56.98 23.57 29.05
CA ASN A 442 -57.33 22.31 28.39
C ASN A 442 -57.64 22.68 26.91
N GLN A 443 -57.12 21.90 25.97
CA GLN A 443 -57.72 21.42 24.70
C GLN A 443 -58.40 22.33 23.63
N ASN A 444 -57.94 22.06 22.39
CA ASN A 444 -58.67 21.61 21.18
C ASN A 444 -59.29 22.58 20.15
N ARG A 445 -58.76 22.41 18.92
CA ARG A 445 -59.40 21.87 17.69
C ARG A 445 -59.75 22.80 16.53
N ASN A 446 -59.33 22.28 15.36
CA ASN A 446 -59.98 22.23 14.03
C ASN A 446 -59.75 23.37 13.02
N GLY A 447 -59.46 22.94 11.78
CA GLY A 447 -59.73 23.71 10.56
C GLY A 447 -58.75 23.54 9.40
N ARG A 448 -58.96 22.53 8.54
CA ARG A 448 -58.43 22.40 7.15
C ARG A 448 -59.33 23.21 6.18
N PRO A 449 -58.99 23.51 4.89
CA PRO A 449 -58.78 22.48 3.84
C PRO A 449 -57.93 22.82 2.56
N ASN A 450 -57.62 21.73 1.79
CA ASN A 450 -57.44 21.57 0.30
C ASN A 450 -56.38 22.39 -0.48
N ASN A 451 -55.77 21.95 -1.61
CA ASN A 451 -56.13 20.96 -2.64
C ASN A 451 -54.95 20.51 -3.55
N ASN A 452 -55.09 19.29 -4.13
CA ASN A 452 -54.71 18.74 -5.46
C ASN A 452 -53.28 18.61 -6.05
N GLY A 453 -53.04 17.41 -6.63
CA GLY A 453 -52.11 17.15 -7.75
C GLY A 453 -51.74 15.67 -8.01
N ASN A 454 -52.42 15.00 -8.95
CA ASN A 454 -52.38 13.57 -9.36
C ASN A 454 -51.08 13.01 -9.99
N ASN A 455 -50.79 11.69 -9.86
CA ASN A 455 -50.85 10.70 -10.97
C ASN A 455 -50.43 9.22 -10.68
N LYS A 456 -51.25 8.30 -11.23
CA LYS A 456 -51.04 6.90 -11.73
C LYS A 456 -50.72 5.72 -10.79
N PRO A 457 -51.30 4.51 -11.07
CA PRO A 457 -50.49 3.46 -11.74
C PRO A 457 -51.24 2.47 -12.67
N ALA A 458 -50.51 1.88 -13.61
CA ALA A 458 -50.74 0.61 -14.32
C ALA A 458 -49.35 0.14 -14.82
N GLY A 459 -48.94 -1.13 -14.98
CA GLY A 459 -49.61 -2.42 -14.98
C GLY A 459 -48.93 -3.32 -16.04
N ASN A 460 -48.12 -4.29 -15.57
CA ASN A 460 -47.92 -5.66 -16.10
C ASN A 460 -46.99 -6.02 -17.32
N ARG A 461 -46.38 -7.23 -17.16
CA ARG A 461 -46.04 -8.33 -18.11
C ARG A 461 -44.65 -8.51 -18.79
N ASN A 462 -44.02 -9.64 -18.38
CA ASN A 462 -43.49 -10.81 -19.14
C ASN A 462 -42.59 -10.68 -20.40
N GLY A 463 -41.38 -11.26 -20.28
CA GLY A 463 -40.97 -12.54 -20.94
C GLY A 463 -40.49 -12.53 -22.41
N ASN A 464 -39.22 -12.93 -22.65
CA ASN A 464 -38.86 -14.05 -23.55
C ASN A 464 -37.34 -14.32 -23.66
N LYS A 465 -37.00 -15.62 -23.70
CA LYS A 465 -35.77 -16.25 -24.23
C LYS A 465 -36.09 -16.87 -25.61
N PRO A 466 -35.08 -17.21 -26.44
CA PRO A 466 -34.79 -18.64 -26.71
C PRO A 466 -33.28 -18.96 -26.83
N ALA A 467 -32.79 -20.13 -26.35
CA ALA A 467 -32.47 -21.41 -27.05
C ALA A 467 -31.20 -21.34 -27.96
N GLN A 468 -30.07 -21.94 -27.57
CA GLN A 468 -29.57 -23.32 -27.87
C GLN A 468 -29.33 -23.64 -29.36
N GLY A 469 -28.08 -23.97 -29.69
CA GLY A 469 -27.67 -24.60 -30.95
C GLY A 469 -26.34 -25.35 -30.78
N GLN A 470 -26.41 -26.69 -30.71
CA GLN A 470 -25.29 -27.61 -30.87
C GLN A 470 -25.04 -27.84 -32.38
N GLY A 471 -23.78 -28.02 -32.79
CA GLY A 471 -23.45 -28.43 -34.15
C GLY A 471 -21.97 -28.83 -34.30
N ARG A 472 -21.73 -30.13 -34.42
CA ARG A 472 -20.45 -30.77 -34.78
C ARG A 472 -20.08 -30.44 -36.24
N ASN A 473 -18.77 -30.27 -36.53
CA ASN A 473 -18.05 -31.08 -37.54
C ASN A 473 -16.59 -30.62 -37.72
N LYS A 474 -15.66 -31.59 -37.66
CA LYS A 474 -14.34 -31.56 -38.32
C LYS A 474 -14.54 -31.83 -39.82
N PRO A 475 -13.57 -31.45 -40.66
CA PRO A 475 -12.70 -32.52 -41.20
C PRO A 475 -11.22 -32.16 -41.27
N ALA A 476 -10.43 -33.21 -41.48
CA ALA A 476 -8.98 -33.26 -41.59
C ALA A 476 -8.48 -32.96 -43.02
N GLY A 477 -7.16 -32.75 -43.13
CA GLY A 477 -6.39 -32.69 -44.37
C GLY A 477 -5.86 -31.28 -44.64
N GLN A 478 -4.62 -31.02 -45.05
CA GLN A 478 -3.51 -31.84 -45.53
C GLN A 478 -2.23 -31.01 -45.31
N LYS A 479 -1.10 -31.67 -45.03
CA LYS A 479 0.23 -31.07 -45.22
C LYS A 479 0.50 -30.90 -46.71
N PRO A 480 1.31 -29.91 -47.08
CA PRO A 480 2.46 -30.26 -47.91
C PRO A 480 3.78 -29.77 -47.32
N THR A 481 4.75 -30.66 -47.48
CA THR A 481 6.19 -30.48 -47.37
C THR A 481 6.71 -29.50 -48.41
N SER A 482 7.62 -28.59 -48.04
CA SER A 482 8.65 -28.11 -48.97
C SER A 482 9.92 -27.72 -48.20
N LYS A 483 10.97 -28.48 -48.48
CA LYS A 483 12.38 -28.16 -48.22
C LYS A 483 12.70 -26.78 -48.81
N PHE A 484 13.40 -25.92 -48.07
CA PHE A 484 14.30 -24.95 -48.67
C PHE A 484 15.56 -24.80 -47.82
N SER A 485 16.62 -25.39 -48.35
CA SER A 485 18.02 -25.11 -48.10
C SER A 485 18.38 -23.71 -48.59
N GLY A 486 19.15 -22.94 -47.82
CA GLY A 486 19.71 -21.68 -48.30
C GLY A 486 20.38 -20.85 -47.21
N LYS A 487 21.65 -21.15 -46.90
CA LYS A 487 22.58 -20.15 -46.34
C LYS A 487 22.82 -19.06 -47.40
N PRO A 488 23.10 -17.83 -46.95
CA PRO A 488 24.33 -17.22 -47.42
C PRO A 488 25.22 -16.69 -46.27
N LYS A 489 26.53 -16.88 -46.49
CA LYS A 489 27.64 -16.21 -45.80
C LYS A 489 27.81 -14.78 -46.35
N ASN A 490 28.63 -14.03 -45.61
CA ASN A 490 29.35 -12.78 -45.93
C ASN A 490 28.66 -11.47 -45.51
N LYS A 491 29.20 -10.78 -44.49
CA LYS A 491 30.38 -9.87 -44.51
C LYS A 491 30.02 -8.53 -45.19
N ARG A 492 29.63 -7.55 -44.39
CA ARG A 492 30.44 -6.37 -44.03
C ARG A 492 29.83 -5.71 -42.80
#